data_AF-A0A1Q6E7F5-F1
#
_entry.id   AF-A0A1Q6E7F5-F1
#
_cell.length_a   1.000
_cell.length_b   1.000
_cell.length_c   1.000
_cell.angle_alpha   90.00
_cell.angle_beta   90.00
_cell.angle_gamma   90.00
#
_symmetry.space_group_name_H-M   'P 1'
#
loop_
_entity.id
_entity.type
_entity.pdbx_description
1 polymer ?
#
loop_
_entity_poly.entity_id
_entity_poly.type
_entity_poly.pdbx_seq_one_letter_code
_entity_poly.pdbx_strand_id
1 'polypeptide(L)'
;MSVKRFSLALVLCAAMAFTACDKEGGNQPGPDTDPVTPTENTVDVAYAIGGGADFLLIFDAEVKYTDATGKTATEKISSLPWSKELTGLALPYTAKMEITLTARESYEEKEQYELGFGHAISYETSDGRTYGGLNVSKQTVGKDKIAKYQELMLSKSLQTTIEIPAK
;
A
#
# COMPACT_ATOMS: atom_id res chain seq x y z
N MET A 1 -19.33 -22.90 4.57
CA MET A 1 -19.25 -21.99 5.73
C MET A 1 -19.99 -20.71 5.39
N SER A 2 -20.72 -20.19 6.37
CA SER A 2 -21.91 -19.34 6.22
C SER A 2 -21.57 -17.89 5.83
N VAL A 3 -22.27 -17.35 4.81
CA VAL A 3 -22.26 -15.93 4.47
C VAL A 3 -23.32 -15.24 5.33
N LYS A 4 -22.89 -14.44 6.31
CA LYS A 4 -23.78 -13.72 7.23
C LYS A 4 -24.12 -12.35 6.64
N ARG A 5 -25.31 -12.25 6.03
CA ARG A 5 -25.94 -10.99 5.62
C ARG A 5 -26.55 -10.33 6.87
N PHE A 6 -26.08 -9.14 7.22
CA PHE A 6 -26.71 -8.31 8.25
C PHE A 6 -27.84 -7.51 7.61
N SER A 7 -29.07 -8.01 7.75
CA SER A 7 -30.29 -7.23 7.55
C SER A 7 -30.65 -6.58 8.89
N LEU A 8 -30.64 -5.25 8.96
CA LEU A 8 -31.22 -4.52 10.09
C LEU A 8 -32.52 -3.86 9.65
N ALA A 9 -33.55 -4.17 10.41
CA ALA A 9 -34.95 -4.00 10.08
C ALA A 9 -35.45 -2.56 10.23
N LEU A 10 -36.35 -2.24 9.31
CA LEU A 10 -37.31 -1.15 9.26
C LEU A 10 -38.14 -1.09 10.57
N VAL A 11 -38.18 0.07 11.24
CA VAL A 11 -39.19 0.39 12.26
C VAL A 11 -39.99 1.59 11.78
N LEU A 12 -41.23 1.31 11.38
CA LEU A 12 -42.29 2.25 11.03
C LEU A 12 -43.15 2.44 12.29
N CYS A 13 -43.32 3.67 12.77
CA CYS A 13 -44.34 3.98 13.78
C CYS A 13 -45.08 5.28 13.43
N ALA A 14 -46.29 5.06 12.93
CA ALA A 14 -47.57 5.76 13.14
C ALA A 14 -47.63 7.30 13.22
N ALA A 15 -48.61 7.82 12.47
CA ALA A 15 -48.87 9.21 12.22
C ALA A 15 -49.93 9.85 13.15
N MET A 16 -49.88 11.19 13.16
CA MET A 16 -50.93 12.21 13.35
C MET A 16 -51.45 12.54 14.76
N ALA A 17 -51.27 13.82 15.13
CA ALA A 17 -52.38 14.69 15.53
C ALA A 17 -52.02 16.16 15.20
N PHE A 18 -52.82 16.80 14.35
CA PHE A 18 -52.82 18.25 14.16
C PHE A 18 -53.56 18.89 15.34
N THR A 19 -52.89 19.77 16.07
CA THR A 19 -53.53 20.81 16.88
C THR A 19 -52.94 22.15 16.47
N ALA A 20 -53.74 22.92 15.72
CA ALA A 20 -53.50 24.32 15.46
C ALA A 20 -53.92 25.14 16.69
N CYS A 21 -53.03 26.00 17.16
CA CYS A 21 -53.36 27.25 17.86
C CYS A 21 -52.20 28.22 17.65
N ASP A 22 -52.50 29.34 16.99
CA ASP A 22 -51.63 30.50 16.83
C ASP A 22 -51.17 31.07 18.18
N LYS A 23 -49.91 31.54 18.21
CA LYS A 23 -49.47 32.93 18.42
C LYS A 23 -48.19 33.02 19.29
N GLU A 24 -47.35 33.98 18.91
CA GLU A 24 -46.28 34.63 19.69
C GLU A 24 -44.94 33.87 19.89
N GLY A 25 -43.93 34.32 19.12
CA GLY A 25 -42.61 34.65 19.63
C GLY A 25 -41.76 33.54 20.26
N GLY A 26 -40.84 32.98 19.48
CA GLY A 26 -39.71 32.22 20.02
C GLY A 26 -38.85 31.66 18.90
N ASN A 27 -37.61 32.15 18.82
CA ASN A 27 -36.60 31.75 17.84
C ASN A 27 -36.57 30.24 17.59
N GLN A 28 -36.95 29.84 16.38
CA GLN A 28 -36.67 28.51 15.86
C GLN A 28 -35.18 28.48 15.48
N PRO A 29 -34.33 27.62 16.09
CA PRO A 29 -33.01 27.37 15.52
C PRO A 29 -33.26 26.76 14.15
N GLY A 30 -32.72 27.37 13.10
CA GLY A 30 -32.67 26.74 11.79
C GLY A 30 -31.97 25.38 11.90
N PRO A 31 -32.14 24.47 10.94
CA PRO A 31 -31.33 23.26 10.91
C PRO A 31 -29.87 23.69 10.92
N ASP A 32 -29.13 23.33 11.97
CA ASP A 32 -27.67 23.44 12.03
C ASP A 32 -27.13 22.57 10.89
N THR A 33 -27.03 23.14 9.69
CA THR A 33 -26.13 22.64 8.68
C THR A 33 -24.76 23.14 9.08
N ASP A 34 -24.16 22.45 10.05
CA ASP A 34 -22.71 22.50 10.20
C ASP A 34 -22.11 22.37 8.79
N PRO A 35 -21.18 23.25 8.39
CA PRO A 35 -20.49 23.09 7.12
C PRO A 35 -19.94 21.67 7.09
N VAL A 36 -20.43 20.85 6.15
CA VAL A 36 -19.81 19.55 5.88
C VAL A 36 -18.44 19.88 5.33
N THR A 37 -17.42 19.86 6.20
CA THR A 37 -16.03 19.99 5.80
C THR A 37 -15.80 18.94 4.71
N PRO A 38 -15.40 19.34 3.49
CA PRO A 38 -15.09 18.37 2.45
C PRO A 38 -14.08 17.39 3.03
N THR A 39 -14.39 16.10 3.02
CA THR A 39 -13.41 15.09 3.39
C THR A 39 -12.23 15.24 2.45
N GLU A 40 -11.06 15.59 2.99
CA GLU A 40 -9.85 15.70 2.17
C GLU A 40 -9.61 14.35 1.49
N ASN A 41 -9.33 14.37 0.18
CA ASN A 41 -9.00 13.13 -0.53
C ASN A 41 -7.63 12.66 -0.02
N THR A 42 -7.59 11.44 0.50
CA THR A 42 -6.38 10.82 1.02
C THR A 42 -5.95 9.66 0.13
N VAL A 43 -4.74 9.18 0.35
CA VAL A 43 -4.22 7.98 -0.27
C VAL A 43 -3.53 7.06 0.72
N ASP A 44 -3.79 5.77 0.58
CA ASP A 44 -3.03 4.70 1.21
C ASP A 44 -2.03 4.18 0.18
N VAL A 45 -0.77 4.04 0.58
CA VAL A 45 0.34 3.59 -0.27
C VAL A 45 0.98 2.37 0.37
N ALA A 46 1.20 1.32 -0.43
CA ALA A 46 1.93 0.14 -0.02
C ALA A 46 3.16 -0.08 -0.90
N TYR A 47 4.30 -0.26 -0.25
CA TYR A 47 5.55 -0.71 -0.85
C TYR A 47 5.68 -2.20 -0.61
N ALA A 48 6.01 -2.98 -1.64
CA ALA A 48 6.15 -4.42 -1.53
C ALA A 48 7.37 -4.91 -2.29
N ILE A 49 8.11 -5.83 -1.67
CA ILE A 49 9.25 -6.53 -2.26
C ILE A 49 9.07 -8.01 -2.00
N GLY A 50 9.25 -8.83 -3.03
CA GLY A 50 9.17 -10.27 -2.90
C GLY A 50 10.29 -10.95 -3.67
N GLY A 51 10.49 -12.22 -3.38
CA GLY A 51 11.50 -13.02 -4.04
C GLY A 51 11.42 -14.50 -3.72
N GLY A 52 12.33 -15.25 -4.32
CA GLY A 52 12.56 -16.65 -3.99
C GLY A 52 13.15 -16.82 -2.59
N ALA A 53 12.94 -17.98 -1.98
CA ALA A 53 13.37 -18.27 -0.61
C ALA A 53 14.90 -18.10 -0.40
N ASP A 54 15.70 -18.32 -1.44
CA ASP A 54 17.15 -18.24 -1.38
C ASP A 54 17.71 -16.88 -1.87
N PHE A 55 16.86 -15.91 -2.20
CA PHE A 55 17.33 -14.65 -2.78
C PHE A 55 18.26 -13.86 -1.83
N LEU A 56 17.86 -13.73 -0.56
CA LEU A 56 18.67 -13.03 0.46
C LEU A 56 19.85 -13.87 0.99
N LEU A 57 19.98 -15.13 0.55
CA LEU A 57 21.17 -15.92 0.82
C LEU A 57 22.36 -15.38 0.00
N ILE A 58 22.11 -15.00 -1.24
CA ILE A 58 23.13 -14.58 -2.22
C ILE A 58 23.22 -13.05 -2.41
N PHE A 59 22.31 -12.29 -1.77
CA PHE A 59 22.26 -10.83 -1.82
C PHE A 59 21.99 -10.22 -0.45
N ASP A 60 22.71 -9.14 -0.14
CA ASP A 60 22.20 -8.13 0.78
C ASP A 60 21.32 -7.15 0.02
N ALA A 61 20.25 -6.68 0.66
CA ALA A 61 19.32 -5.74 0.07
C ALA A 61 18.95 -4.61 1.04
N GLU A 62 18.90 -3.39 0.50
CA GLU A 62 18.45 -2.18 1.18
C GLU A 62 17.38 -1.51 0.32
N VAL A 63 16.31 -1.02 0.94
CA VAL A 63 15.26 -0.24 0.30
C VAL A 63 15.26 1.18 0.82
N LYS A 64 15.17 2.14 -0.10
CA LYS A 64 14.83 3.52 0.17
C LYS A 64 13.41 3.78 -0.32
N TYR A 65 12.59 4.43 0.50
CA TYR A 65 11.22 4.77 0.13
C TYR A 65 10.79 6.14 0.66
N THR A 66 9.76 6.73 0.07
CA THR A 66 9.14 7.95 0.58
C THR A 66 8.25 7.63 1.78
N ASP A 67 8.50 8.25 2.92
CA ASP A 67 7.71 8.07 4.14
C ASP A 67 6.43 8.93 4.15
N ALA A 68 5.63 8.78 5.21
CA ALA A 68 4.36 9.52 5.36
C ALA A 68 4.54 11.05 5.40
N THR A 69 5.75 11.55 5.70
CA THR A 69 6.08 12.98 5.73
C THR A 69 6.66 13.49 4.42
N GLY A 70 6.76 12.63 3.40
CA GLY A 70 7.37 12.96 2.10
C GLY A 70 8.90 12.89 2.10
N LYS A 71 9.53 12.38 3.15
CA LYS A 71 10.99 12.26 3.26
C LYS A 71 11.46 10.86 2.86
N THR A 72 12.76 10.72 2.58
CA THR A 72 13.36 9.41 2.31
C THR A 72 13.63 8.67 3.62
N ALA A 73 13.06 7.47 3.74
CA ALA A 73 13.42 6.48 4.75
C ALA A 73 14.24 5.35 4.09
N THR A 74 15.10 4.71 4.88
CA THR A 74 15.97 3.61 4.44
C THR A 74 15.84 2.42 5.39
N GLU A 75 15.68 1.21 4.85
CA GLU A 75 15.58 -0.03 5.62
C GLU A 75 16.42 -1.16 4.99
N LYS A 76 17.08 -1.95 5.83
CA LYS A 76 17.69 -3.22 5.40
C LYS A 76 16.61 -4.29 5.28
N ILE A 77 16.66 -5.08 4.21
CA ILE A 77 15.74 -6.19 3.99
C ILE A 77 16.38 -7.47 4.52
N SER A 78 15.88 -7.95 5.66
CA SER A 78 16.36 -9.17 6.31
C SER A 78 15.54 -10.42 5.98
N SER A 79 14.33 -10.25 5.43
CA SER A 79 13.45 -11.34 5.03
C SER A 79 12.56 -10.94 3.86
N LEU A 80 12.11 -11.93 3.09
CA LEU A 80 11.13 -11.76 2.02
C LEU A 80 9.90 -12.65 2.29
N PRO A 81 8.67 -12.18 2.00
CA PRO A 81 8.36 -10.85 1.45
C PRO A 81 8.56 -9.72 2.48
N TRP A 82 8.89 -8.53 1.99
CA TRP A 82 8.95 -7.29 2.77
C TRP A 82 7.83 -6.35 2.31
N SER A 83 7.19 -5.66 3.25
CA SER A 83 6.19 -4.65 2.92
C SER A 83 6.21 -3.47 3.90
N LYS A 84 5.73 -2.33 3.41
CA LYS A 84 5.51 -1.11 4.20
C LYS A 84 4.22 -0.45 3.75
N GLU A 85 3.31 -0.20 4.69
CA GLU A 85 2.03 0.46 4.44
C GLU A 85 2.02 1.84 5.09
N LEU A 86 1.56 2.84 4.34
CA LEU A 86 1.34 4.21 4.77
C LEU A 86 -0.11 4.58 4.47
N THR A 87 -0.85 5.08 5.46
CA THR A 87 -2.29 5.31 5.35
C THR A 87 -2.66 6.77 5.56
N GLY A 88 -3.74 7.23 4.91
CA GLY A 88 -4.33 8.55 5.15
C GLY A 88 -3.44 9.71 4.71
N LEU A 89 -2.61 9.51 3.69
CA LEU A 89 -1.69 10.53 3.21
C LEU A 89 -2.44 11.61 2.43
N ALA A 90 -2.07 12.88 2.64
CA ALA A 90 -2.64 13.99 1.89
C ALA A 90 -2.19 13.94 0.42
N LEU A 91 -3.11 14.26 -0.50
CA LEU A 91 -2.83 14.40 -1.92
C LEU A 91 -2.47 15.86 -2.28
N PRO A 92 -1.63 16.11 -3.30
CA PRO A 92 -0.92 15.12 -4.10
C PRO A 92 0.22 14.44 -3.32
N TYR A 93 0.54 13.20 -3.69
CA TYR A 93 1.61 12.44 -3.07
C TYR A 93 2.52 11.80 -4.13
N THR A 94 3.84 11.86 -3.93
CA THR A 94 4.81 11.20 -4.81
C THR A 94 5.47 10.06 -4.04
N ALA A 95 5.11 8.83 -4.38
CA ALA A 95 5.70 7.64 -3.81
C ALA A 95 6.94 7.24 -4.61
N LYS A 96 8.11 7.15 -3.97
CA LYS A 96 9.34 6.63 -4.57
C LYS A 96 9.80 5.39 -3.82
N MET A 97 10.38 4.45 -4.54
CA MET A 97 11.06 3.29 -4.00
C MET A 97 12.30 2.98 -4.84
N GLU A 98 13.42 2.75 -4.19
CA GLU A 98 14.68 2.37 -4.79
C GLU A 98 15.29 1.23 -3.98
N ILE A 99 15.76 0.20 -4.66
CA ILE A 99 16.36 -0.98 -4.01
C ILE A 99 17.80 -1.10 -4.45
N THR A 100 18.69 -1.15 -3.48
CA THR A 100 20.11 -1.44 -3.70
C THR A 100 20.37 -2.90 -3.34
N LEU A 101 20.97 -3.64 -4.27
CA LEU A 101 21.43 -5.00 -4.06
C LEU A 101 22.96 -5.02 -3.97
N THR A 102 23.49 -5.81 -3.05
CA THR A 102 24.92 -6.11 -2.97
C THR A 102 25.09 -7.63 -3.00
N ALA A 103 25.85 -8.15 -3.98
CA ALA A 103 26.12 -9.58 -4.06
C ALA A 103 26.92 -10.02 -2.82
N ARG A 104 26.49 -11.11 -2.20
CA ARG A 104 27.27 -11.75 -1.14
C ARG A 104 28.36 -12.61 -1.77
N GLU A 105 29.56 -12.51 -1.22
CA GLU A 105 30.71 -13.32 -1.65
C GLU A 105 30.77 -14.68 -0.95
N SER A 106 30.15 -14.79 0.23
CA SER A 106 30.12 -16.02 1.04
C SER A 106 28.71 -16.25 1.57
N TYR A 107 28.22 -17.47 1.35
CA TYR A 107 26.91 -17.95 1.78
C TYR A 107 26.91 -19.48 1.78
N GLU A 108 25.90 -20.09 2.40
CA GLU A 108 25.72 -21.54 2.37
C GLU A 108 25.48 -22.00 0.93
N GLU A 109 26.39 -22.80 0.38
CA GLU A 109 26.22 -23.33 -0.97
C GLU A 109 25.14 -24.41 -1.04
N LYS A 110 24.29 -24.30 -2.05
CA LYS A 110 23.26 -25.28 -2.41
C LYS A 110 23.48 -25.74 -3.84
N GLU A 111 23.06 -26.96 -4.17
CA GLU A 111 23.07 -27.42 -5.58
C GLU A 111 22.11 -26.62 -6.46
N GLN A 112 21.00 -26.17 -5.87
CA GLN A 112 19.95 -25.39 -6.51
C GLN A 112 19.40 -24.34 -5.55
N TYR A 113 19.02 -23.20 -6.12
CA TYR A 113 18.50 -22.04 -5.40
C TYR A 113 17.12 -21.67 -5.97
N GLU A 114 16.15 -21.41 -5.10
CA GLU A 114 14.88 -20.78 -5.48
C GLU A 114 15.08 -19.27 -5.52
N LEU A 115 15.25 -18.74 -6.73
CA LEU A 115 15.54 -17.33 -6.98
C LEU A 115 14.41 -16.65 -7.74
N GLY A 116 14.34 -15.34 -7.61
CA GLY A 116 13.28 -14.50 -8.14
C GLY A 116 13.26 -13.22 -7.33
N PHE A 117 12.91 -12.11 -7.97
CA PHE A 117 12.84 -10.82 -7.30
C PHE A 117 11.84 -9.92 -8.00
N GLY A 118 11.02 -9.23 -7.23
CA GLY A 118 10.06 -8.27 -7.73
C GLY A 118 9.81 -7.19 -6.69
N HIS A 119 9.42 -6.01 -7.16
CA HIS A 119 9.06 -4.89 -6.30
C HIS A 119 7.89 -4.12 -6.92
N ALA A 120 7.07 -3.50 -6.07
CA ALA A 120 5.95 -2.69 -6.51
C ALA A 120 5.63 -1.57 -5.51
N ILE A 121 5.05 -0.50 -6.03
CA ILE A 121 4.28 0.47 -5.26
C ILE A 121 2.82 0.30 -5.70
N SER A 122 1.92 0.17 -4.74
CA SER A 122 0.48 0.20 -4.96
C SER A 122 -0.16 1.33 -4.16
N TYR A 123 -1.30 1.81 -4.61
CA TYR A 123 -2.08 2.80 -3.87
C TYR A 123 -3.58 2.57 -3.99
N GLU A 124 -4.30 3.06 -3.00
CA GLU A 124 -5.75 3.21 -2.99
C GLU A 124 -6.08 4.61 -2.46
N THR A 125 -6.82 5.41 -3.23
CA THR A 125 -7.29 6.73 -2.79
C THR A 125 -8.68 6.62 -2.16
N SER A 126 -9.03 7.54 -1.26
CA SER A 126 -10.37 7.58 -0.65
C SER A 126 -11.49 7.85 -1.67
N ASP A 127 -11.14 8.27 -2.89
CA ASP A 127 -12.05 8.41 -4.03
C ASP A 127 -12.17 7.17 -4.94
N GLY A 128 -11.49 6.07 -4.59
CA GLY A 128 -11.63 4.77 -5.26
C GLY A 128 -10.67 4.51 -6.42
N ARG A 129 -9.66 5.36 -6.67
CA ARG A 129 -8.60 5.04 -7.64
C ARG A 129 -7.63 4.04 -7.01
N THR A 130 -7.30 3.02 -7.77
CA THR A 130 -6.36 1.97 -7.34
C THR A 130 -5.28 1.75 -8.40
N TYR A 131 -4.06 1.45 -7.96
CA TYR A 131 -2.97 1.04 -8.84
C TYR A 131 -2.08 0.00 -8.17
N GLY A 132 -1.45 -0.83 -8.98
CA GLY A 132 -0.31 -1.64 -8.58
C GLY A 132 -0.63 -3.12 -8.39
N GLY A 133 0.32 -3.82 -7.79
CA GLY A 133 0.31 -5.27 -7.64
C GLY A 133 1.72 -5.83 -7.79
N LEU A 134 2.17 -6.58 -6.79
CA LEU A 134 3.48 -7.22 -6.83
C LEU A 134 3.42 -8.48 -7.69
N ASN A 135 4.28 -8.55 -8.70
CA ASN A 135 4.51 -9.77 -9.48
C ASN A 135 5.93 -10.28 -9.22
N VAL A 136 6.06 -11.54 -8.80
CA VAL A 136 7.35 -12.20 -8.60
C VAL A 136 7.35 -13.49 -9.40
N SER A 137 8.22 -13.55 -10.42
CA SER A 137 8.52 -14.80 -11.11
C SER A 137 9.66 -15.51 -10.41
N LYS A 138 9.40 -16.73 -9.94
CA LYS A 138 10.37 -17.58 -9.24
C LYS A 138 10.87 -18.67 -10.17
N GLN A 139 12.14 -19.02 -10.02
CA GLN A 139 12.82 -20.03 -10.80
C GLN A 139 13.84 -20.78 -9.95
N THR A 140 14.05 -22.05 -10.28
CA THR A 140 15.14 -22.85 -9.73
C THR A 140 16.41 -22.62 -10.56
N VAL A 141 17.50 -22.22 -9.90
CA VAL A 141 18.78 -21.90 -10.53
C VAL A 141 19.86 -22.82 -9.97
N GLY A 142 20.61 -23.50 -10.83
CA GLY A 142 21.75 -24.33 -10.42
C GLY A 142 22.93 -23.50 -9.94
N LYS A 143 23.76 -24.06 -9.06
CA LYS A 143 24.93 -23.38 -8.48
C LYS A 143 25.90 -22.80 -9.51
N ASP A 144 26.04 -23.48 -10.65
CA ASP A 144 26.87 -23.08 -11.78
C ASP A 144 26.43 -21.76 -12.44
N LYS A 145 25.21 -21.29 -12.15
CA LYS A 145 24.61 -20.09 -12.75
C LYS A 145 24.49 -18.91 -11.78
N ILE A 146 24.91 -19.06 -10.52
CA ILE A 146 24.68 -18.03 -9.49
C ILE A 146 25.46 -16.75 -9.77
N ALA A 147 26.72 -16.85 -10.18
CA ALA A 147 27.51 -15.67 -10.57
C ALA A 147 26.82 -14.87 -11.69
N LYS A 148 26.32 -15.56 -12.72
CA LYS A 148 25.57 -14.93 -13.82
C LYS A 148 24.24 -14.34 -13.37
N TYR A 149 23.56 -14.99 -12.42
CA TYR A 149 22.34 -14.44 -11.83
C TYR A 149 22.64 -13.17 -11.03
N GLN A 150 23.75 -13.17 -10.27
CA GLN A 150 24.16 -12.01 -9.49
C GLN A 150 24.46 -10.81 -10.41
N GLU A 151 25.27 -11.01 -11.45
CA GLU A 151 25.57 -10.00 -12.47
C GLU A 151 24.29 -9.45 -13.12
N LEU A 152 23.38 -10.33 -13.53
CA LEU A 152 22.11 -9.94 -14.14
C LEU A 152 21.29 -9.04 -13.20
N MET A 153 21.19 -9.39 -11.92
CA MET A 153 20.41 -8.61 -10.96
C MET A 153 21.07 -7.27 -10.63
N LEU A 154 22.39 -7.23 -10.50
CA LEU A 154 23.15 -6.00 -10.26
C LEU A 154 23.12 -5.04 -11.47
N SER A 155 22.90 -5.56 -12.68
CA SER A 155 22.75 -4.73 -13.90
C SER A 155 21.42 -3.98 -13.97
N LYS A 156 20.42 -4.34 -13.15
CA LYS A 156 19.07 -3.78 -13.21
C LYS A 156 18.98 -2.49 -12.40
N SER A 157 18.29 -1.50 -12.95
CA SER A 157 17.74 -0.41 -12.14
C SER A 157 16.47 -0.90 -11.43
N LEU A 158 16.48 -0.84 -10.10
CA LEU A 158 15.37 -1.29 -9.25
C LEU A 158 14.73 -0.08 -8.56
N GLN A 159 14.17 0.80 -9.39
CA GLN A 159 13.54 2.03 -8.95
C GLN A 159 12.13 2.14 -9.53
N THR A 160 11.19 2.56 -8.69
CA THR A 160 9.81 2.89 -9.07
C THR A 160 9.45 4.26 -8.52
N THR A 161 8.73 5.06 -9.30
CA THR A 161 8.14 6.33 -8.85
C THR A 161 6.71 6.41 -9.35
N ILE A 162 5.79 6.76 -8.46
CA ILE A 162 4.39 6.99 -8.76
C ILE A 162 4.01 8.39 -8.28
N GLU A 163 3.47 9.19 -9.19
CA GLU A 163 2.86 10.48 -8.88
C GLU A 163 1.35 10.28 -8.75
N ILE A 164 0.81 10.66 -7.60
CA ILE A 164 -0.60 10.52 -7.27
C ILE A 164 -1.17 11.93 -7.16
N PRO A 165 -1.88 12.41 -8.20
CA PRO A 165 -2.35 13.78 -8.23
C PRO A 165 -3.52 13.99 -7.26
N ALA A 166 -3.62 15.23 -6.76
CA ALA A 166 -4.88 15.75 -6.27
C ALA A 166 -5.90 15.74 -7.42
N LYS A 167 -7.18 15.53 -7.09
CA LYS A 167 -8.27 15.56 -8.07
C LYS A 167 -8.37 16.89 -8.81
#